data_AF-A0A369NCJ0-F1
#
_entry.id   AF-A0A369NCJ0-F1
#
_cell.length_a   1.000
_cell.length_b   1.000
_cell.length_c   1.000
_cell.angle_alpha   90.00
_cell.angle_beta   90.00
_cell.angle_gamma   90.00
#
_symmetry.space_group_name_H-M   'P 1'
#
loop_
_entity.id
_entity.type
_entity.pdbx_description
1 polymer ?
#
loop_
_entity_poly.entity_id
_entity_poly.type
_entity_poly.pdbx_seq_one_letter_code
_entity_poly.pdbx_strand_id
1 'polypeptide(L)'
;MAASAACGAAIAVLCNSTPRGIDVMALCACYAAGRKWARGGRDSLLAAFPAAGFAMAQLHGALWTVALMVPCCLILDGRLDRHGRLKALTAAMSTAAACMLNPYGARLLMVPFATMGAESLKSVGIGELAPWTEAAPAQAAAACTLVSALVLYRLRVRCRGGGRALLEAGDLLVLGTLMLALANVRNELFLMTSMALALSDIQGEVAGPRARRPLALASLCTAALLAAIGCLAATVPAKTAIEESAAGALSSLAAAGAKPGDAVICDIDVGSELELAGYRPLLDTRAELFCPELNGGTDAWGQARSVLTGDAAAIGETGADFAVFPSGAYPALEKALTGLGYADIYDDGCFAAYADRPVP
;
A
#
# COMPACT_ATOMS: atom_id res chain seq x y z
N MET A 1 -18.90 -10.97 -9.06
CA MET A 1 -18.99 -9.84 -8.12
C MET A 1 -18.97 -10.30 -6.68
N ALA A 2 -19.92 -11.13 -6.22
CA ALA A 2 -19.92 -11.69 -4.86
C ALA A 2 -18.61 -12.39 -4.45
N ALA A 3 -18.13 -13.33 -5.26
CA ALA A 3 -16.87 -14.04 -4.98
C ALA A 3 -15.62 -13.14 -5.00
N SER A 4 -15.59 -12.07 -5.82
CA SER A 4 -14.48 -11.11 -5.83
C SER A 4 -14.52 -10.14 -4.66
N ALA A 5 -15.71 -9.76 -4.18
CA ALA A 5 -15.85 -9.01 -2.93
C ALA A 5 -15.43 -9.88 -1.74
N ALA A 6 -15.66 -11.21 -1.80
CA ALA A 6 -15.18 -12.16 -0.80
C ALA A 6 -13.65 -12.26 -0.81
N CYS A 7 -13.02 -12.38 -2.00
CA CYS A 7 -11.57 -12.38 -2.12
C CYS A 7 -10.98 -11.03 -1.70
N GLY A 8 -11.52 -9.90 -2.14
CA GLY A 8 -11.05 -8.57 -1.74
C GLY A 8 -11.19 -8.32 -0.25
N ALA A 9 -12.27 -8.82 0.37
CA ALA A 9 -12.42 -8.77 1.81
C ALA A 9 -11.50 -9.74 2.54
N ALA A 10 -11.35 -10.99 2.09
CA ALA A 10 -10.39 -11.93 2.66
C ALA A 10 -8.95 -11.40 2.57
N ILE A 11 -8.61 -10.73 1.48
CA ILE A 11 -7.34 -10.03 1.28
C ILE A 11 -7.21 -8.85 2.26
N ALA A 12 -8.23 -7.98 2.37
CA ALA A 12 -8.22 -6.85 3.32
C ALA A 12 -8.13 -7.30 4.79
N VAL A 13 -8.68 -8.48 5.10
CA VAL A 13 -8.67 -9.11 6.42
C VAL A 13 -7.31 -9.76 6.72
N LEU A 14 -6.69 -10.41 5.73
CA LEU A 14 -5.31 -10.88 5.83
C LEU A 14 -4.32 -9.72 5.97
N CYS A 15 -4.65 -8.53 5.46
CA CYS A 15 -3.85 -7.31 5.58
C CYS A 15 -4.07 -6.54 6.91
N ASN A 16 -4.71 -7.14 7.92
CA ASN A 16 -4.70 -6.70 9.32
C ASN A 16 -4.86 -5.18 9.53
N SER A 17 -5.99 -4.61 9.12
CA SER A 17 -6.32 -3.17 9.32
C SER A 17 -5.29 -2.18 8.78
N THR A 18 -4.42 -2.58 7.86
CA THR A 18 -3.49 -1.65 7.22
C THR A 18 -4.24 -0.73 6.24
N PRO A 19 -3.73 0.49 6.00
CA PRO A 19 -4.30 1.41 5.02
C PRO A 19 -4.56 0.76 3.63
N ARG A 20 -3.76 -0.26 3.26
CA ARG A 20 -3.93 -1.09 2.05
C ARG A 20 -5.28 -1.79 1.92
N GLY A 21 -5.93 -2.15 3.03
CA GLY A 21 -7.27 -2.74 3.01
C GLY A 21 -8.32 -1.75 2.48
N ILE A 22 -8.15 -0.45 2.79
CA ILE A 22 -9.01 0.62 2.30
C ILE A 22 -8.84 0.79 0.78
N ASP A 23 -7.60 0.69 0.29
CA ASP A 23 -7.31 0.75 -1.15
C ASP A 23 -8.04 -0.36 -1.93
N VAL A 24 -7.99 -1.60 -1.42
CA VAL A 24 -8.67 -2.75 -2.04
C VAL A 24 -10.18 -2.54 -2.08
N MET A 25 -10.78 -2.04 -0.99
CA MET A 25 -12.20 -1.71 -0.94
C MET A 25 -12.59 -0.63 -1.94
N ALA A 26 -11.81 0.46 -2.01
CA ALA A 26 -12.04 1.55 -2.96
C ALA A 26 -11.93 1.05 -4.41
N LEU A 27 -10.90 0.27 -4.72
CA LEU A 27 -10.70 -0.33 -6.04
C LEU A 27 -11.88 -1.22 -6.43
N CYS A 28 -12.33 -2.09 -5.51
CA CYS A 28 -13.48 -2.98 -5.75
C CYS A 28 -14.78 -2.20 -5.99
N ALA A 29 -15.05 -1.17 -5.19
CA ALA A 29 -16.24 -0.32 -5.33
C ALA A 29 -16.24 0.44 -6.66
N CYS A 30 -15.12 1.10 -6.99
CA CYS A 30 -14.91 1.79 -8.26
C CYS A 30 -15.08 0.83 -9.45
N TYR A 31 -14.47 -0.36 -9.38
CA TYR A 31 -14.55 -1.36 -10.44
C TYR A 31 -15.99 -1.85 -10.66
N ALA A 32 -16.72 -2.16 -9.58
CA ALA A 32 -18.11 -2.61 -9.66
C ALA A 32 -19.03 -1.55 -10.26
N ALA A 33 -18.89 -0.29 -9.83
CA ALA A 33 -19.66 0.84 -10.35
C ALA A 33 -19.35 1.09 -11.83
N GLY A 34 -18.06 1.18 -12.18
CA GLY A 34 -17.59 1.41 -13.54
C GLY A 34 -18.04 0.32 -14.51
N ARG A 35 -17.93 -0.95 -14.11
CA ARG A 35 -18.39 -2.09 -14.91
C ARG A 35 -19.90 -2.08 -15.12
N LYS A 36 -20.69 -1.80 -14.08
CA LYS A 36 -22.15 -1.72 -14.20
C LYS A 36 -22.57 -0.58 -15.11
N TRP A 37 -21.88 0.55 -15.04
CA TRP A 37 -22.10 1.69 -15.93
C TRP A 37 -21.73 1.35 -17.38
N ALA A 38 -20.53 0.81 -17.63
CA ALA A 38 -20.06 0.46 -18.98
C ALA A 38 -20.95 -0.57 -19.71
N ARG A 39 -21.79 -1.31 -18.97
CA ARG A 39 -22.79 -2.26 -19.51
C ARG A 39 -24.17 -1.63 -19.75
N GLY A 40 -24.26 -0.32 -19.86
CA GLY A 40 -25.52 0.41 -20.04
C GLY A 40 -26.25 0.76 -18.74
N GLY A 41 -25.53 0.81 -17.62
CA GLY A 41 -26.05 1.28 -16.34
C GLY A 41 -26.30 2.79 -16.32
N ARG A 42 -26.86 3.29 -15.22
CA ARG A 42 -27.15 4.72 -15.03
C ARG A 42 -25.86 5.53 -14.88
N ASP A 43 -25.83 6.74 -15.43
CA ASP A 43 -24.70 7.67 -15.31
C ASP A 43 -24.38 8.07 -13.86
N SER A 44 -25.37 8.03 -12.96
CA SER A 44 -25.17 8.29 -11.52
C SER A 44 -24.15 7.37 -10.87
N LEU A 45 -23.85 6.20 -11.47
CA LEU A 45 -22.82 5.29 -10.98
C LEU A 45 -21.41 5.88 -11.10
N LEU A 46 -21.18 6.83 -12.01
CA LEU A 46 -19.90 7.51 -12.16
C LEU A 46 -19.54 8.37 -10.94
N ALA A 47 -20.53 8.77 -10.13
CA ALA A 47 -20.31 9.51 -8.89
C ALA A 47 -19.56 8.69 -7.83
N ALA A 48 -19.49 7.36 -7.97
CA ALA A 48 -18.71 6.50 -7.09
C ALA A 48 -17.22 6.84 -7.13
N PHE A 49 -16.69 7.29 -8.27
CA PHE A 49 -15.26 7.62 -8.41
C PHE A 49 -14.84 8.85 -7.59
N PRO A 50 -15.46 10.04 -7.75
CA PRO A 50 -15.11 11.19 -6.92
C PRO A 50 -15.47 10.98 -5.44
N ALA A 51 -16.54 10.24 -5.13
CA ALA A 51 -16.85 9.89 -3.74
C ALA A 51 -15.75 9.03 -3.10
N ALA A 52 -15.26 8.01 -3.81
CA ALA A 52 -14.14 7.20 -3.36
C ALA A 52 -12.86 8.02 -3.26
N GLY A 53 -12.55 8.88 -4.24
CA GLY A 53 -11.39 9.76 -4.21
C GLY A 53 -11.40 10.69 -2.99
N PHE A 54 -12.53 11.33 -2.72
CA PHE A 54 -12.71 12.16 -1.52
C PHE A 54 -12.52 11.35 -0.23
N ALA A 55 -13.21 10.20 -0.10
CA ALA A 55 -13.10 9.36 1.09
C ALA A 55 -11.66 8.88 1.32
N MET A 56 -10.96 8.44 0.26
CA MET A 56 -9.56 8.01 0.32
C MET A 56 -8.63 9.15 0.74
N ALA A 57 -8.85 10.35 0.22
CA ALA A 57 -8.05 11.51 0.58
C ALA A 57 -8.17 11.86 2.08
N GLN A 58 -9.36 11.66 2.68
CA GLN A 58 -9.59 11.93 4.10
C GLN A 58 -9.17 10.78 5.03
N LEU A 59 -9.31 9.52 4.60
CA LEU A 59 -9.05 8.36 5.44
C LEU A 59 -7.61 7.85 5.37
N HIS A 60 -6.96 8.00 4.22
CA HIS A 60 -5.67 7.37 3.93
C HIS A 60 -4.58 8.39 3.57
N GLY A 61 -4.94 9.63 3.23
CA GLY A 61 -3.99 10.72 2.95
C GLY A 61 -3.24 10.56 1.62
N ALA A 62 -2.53 9.46 1.39
CA ALA A 62 -1.54 9.33 0.31
C ALA A 62 -1.99 8.50 -0.92
N LEU A 63 -2.91 7.53 -0.80
CA LEU A 63 -3.23 6.57 -1.88
C LEU A 63 -4.54 6.86 -2.63
N TRP A 64 -4.95 8.13 -2.66
CA TRP A 64 -6.10 8.60 -3.45
C TRP A 64 -6.02 8.25 -4.94
N THR A 65 -4.82 8.00 -5.49
CA THR A 65 -4.57 7.58 -6.88
C THR A 65 -5.27 6.27 -7.23
N VAL A 66 -5.55 5.40 -6.26
CA VAL A 66 -6.31 4.16 -6.46
C VAL A 66 -7.70 4.44 -7.03
N ALA A 67 -8.37 5.51 -6.56
CA ALA A 67 -9.68 5.91 -7.05
C ALA A 67 -9.66 6.36 -8.52
N LEU A 68 -8.50 6.79 -9.04
CA LEU A 68 -8.33 7.17 -10.45
C LEU A 68 -8.07 5.97 -11.38
N MET A 69 -7.61 4.84 -10.87
CA MET A 69 -7.19 3.71 -11.72
C MET A 69 -8.31 3.24 -12.64
N VAL A 70 -9.50 3.01 -12.10
CA VAL A 70 -10.67 2.53 -12.85
C VAL A 70 -11.19 3.54 -13.87
N PRO A 71 -11.47 4.82 -13.52
CA PRO A 71 -11.94 5.79 -14.51
C PRO A 71 -10.90 6.04 -15.61
N CYS A 72 -9.59 6.01 -15.30
CA CYS A 72 -8.54 6.05 -16.33
C CYS A 72 -8.59 4.84 -17.28
N CYS A 73 -8.79 3.63 -16.74
CA CYS A 73 -8.98 2.43 -17.57
C CYS A 73 -10.24 2.52 -18.44
N LEU A 74 -11.31 3.16 -17.95
CA LEU A 74 -12.56 3.34 -18.72
C LEU A 74 -12.40 4.30 -19.90
N ILE A 75 -11.55 5.32 -19.81
CA ILE A 75 -11.26 6.23 -20.95
C ILE A 75 -10.75 5.44 -22.17
N LEU A 76 -10.01 4.35 -21.90
CA LEU A 76 -9.41 3.47 -22.89
C LEU A 76 -10.23 2.20 -23.18
N ASP A 77 -11.40 2.00 -22.54
CA ASP A 77 -12.23 0.82 -22.76
C ASP A 77 -12.75 0.81 -24.20
N GLY A 78 -12.39 -0.24 -24.95
CA GLY A 78 -12.70 -0.35 -26.36
C GLY A 78 -14.20 -0.46 -26.67
N ARG A 79 -15.05 -0.82 -25.70
CA ARG A 79 -16.50 -0.91 -25.87
C ARG A 79 -17.21 0.43 -25.84
N LEU A 80 -16.59 1.43 -25.22
CA LEU A 80 -17.21 2.74 -25.06
C LEU A 80 -17.04 3.56 -26.35
N ASP A 81 -18.14 4.21 -26.73
CA ASP A 81 -18.17 5.21 -27.79
C ASP A 81 -17.53 6.53 -27.33
N ARG A 82 -17.45 7.51 -28.23
CA ARG A 82 -16.85 8.82 -27.92
C ARG A 82 -17.52 9.50 -26.73
N HIS A 83 -18.85 9.40 -26.63
CA HIS A 83 -19.59 10.05 -25.56
C HIS A 83 -19.38 9.35 -24.20
N GLY A 84 -19.37 8.01 -24.18
CA GLY A 84 -19.00 7.23 -23.00
C GLY A 84 -17.59 7.56 -22.52
N ARG A 85 -16.60 7.63 -23.43
CA ARG A 85 -15.22 8.01 -23.06
C ARG A 85 -15.13 9.42 -22.49
N LEU A 86 -15.92 10.37 -23.01
CA LEU A 86 -16.00 11.72 -22.46
C LEU A 86 -16.54 11.70 -21.02
N LYS A 87 -17.59 10.92 -20.74
CA LYS A 87 -18.13 10.76 -19.38
C LYS A 87 -17.11 10.14 -18.43
N ALA A 88 -16.37 9.12 -18.89
CA ALA A 88 -15.29 8.51 -18.11
C ALA A 88 -14.18 9.52 -17.79
N LEU A 89 -13.80 10.35 -18.77
CA LEU A 89 -12.85 11.45 -18.59
C LEU A 89 -13.37 12.47 -17.57
N THR A 90 -14.63 12.90 -17.68
CA THR A 90 -15.25 13.79 -16.69
C THR A 90 -15.21 13.19 -15.29
N ALA A 91 -15.46 11.89 -15.15
CA ALA A 91 -15.39 11.21 -13.87
C ALA A 91 -13.96 11.14 -13.32
N ALA A 92 -12.95 10.89 -14.17
CA ALA A 92 -11.54 10.93 -13.78
C ALA A 92 -11.14 12.33 -13.29
N MET A 93 -11.47 13.37 -14.04
CA MET A 93 -11.19 14.76 -13.67
C MET A 93 -11.90 15.18 -12.38
N SER A 94 -13.16 14.77 -12.21
CA SER A 94 -13.92 15.03 -10.98
C SER A 94 -13.32 14.30 -9.79
N THR A 95 -12.76 13.11 -10.01
CA THR A 95 -12.08 12.35 -8.96
C THR A 95 -10.80 13.05 -8.53
N ALA A 96 -9.97 13.50 -9.49
CA ALA A 96 -8.78 14.29 -9.18
C ALA A 96 -9.14 15.56 -8.39
N ALA A 97 -10.18 16.30 -8.82
CA ALA A 97 -10.66 17.48 -8.13
C ALA A 97 -11.19 17.16 -6.71
N ALA A 98 -11.89 16.05 -6.52
CA ALA A 98 -12.37 15.61 -5.21
C ALA A 98 -11.20 15.29 -4.26
N CYS A 99 -10.13 14.68 -4.77
CA CYS A 99 -8.91 14.43 -4.01
C CYS A 99 -8.18 15.73 -3.62
N MET A 100 -8.29 16.80 -4.43
CA MET A 100 -7.75 18.13 -4.11
C MET A 100 -8.44 18.82 -2.94
N LEU A 101 -9.63 18.35 -2.51
CA LEU A 101 -10.32 18.88 -1.32
C LEU A 101 -9.69 18.39 0.01
N ASN A 102 -8.56 17.69 -0.06
CA ASN A 102 -7.75 17.32 1.09
C ASN A 102 -7.15 18.58 1.77
N PRO A 103 -7.17 18.70 3.11
CA PRO A 103 -6.49 19.79 3.83
C PRO A 103 -5.01 19.98 3.46
N TYR A 104 -4.32 18.94 2.98
CA TYR A 104 -2.92 19.01 2.54
C TYR A 104 -2.72 19.52 1.09
N GLY A 105 -3.82 19.80 0.37
CA GLY A 105 -3.82 20.44 -0.94
C GLY A 105 -3.13 19.66 -2.08
N ALA A 106 -2.80 20.35 -3.17
CA ALA A 106 -2.28 19.74 -4.41
C ALA A 106 -0.88 19.13 -4.26
N ARG A 107 -0.08 19.55 -3.27
CA ARG A 107 1.28 19.05 -3.06
C ARG A 107 1.29 17.59 -2.62
N LEU A 108 0.34 17.20 -1.77
CA LEU A 108 0.17 15.81 -1.34
C LEU A 108 -0.27 14.90 -2.51
N LEU A 109 -0.97 15.45 -3.51
CA LEU A 109 -1.33 14.69 -4.71
C LEU A 109 -0.10 14.29 -5.52
N MET A 110 0.97 15.08 -5.49
CA MET A 110 2.17 14.74 -6.23
C MET A 110 3.07 13.72 -5.51
N VAL A 111 2.84 13.47 -4.21
CA VAL A 111 3.70 12.59 -3.40
C VAL A 111 3.81 11.16 -3.97
N PRO A 112 2.71 10.48 -4.34
CA PRO A 112 2.82 9.16 -4.97
C PRO A 112 3.67 9.18 -6.25
N PHE A 113 3.55 10.23 -7.06
CA PHE A 113 4.30 10.35 -8.32
C PHE A 113 5.77 10.69 -8.09
N ALA A 114 6.06 11.56 -7.12
CA ALA A 114 7.41 11.97 -6.79
C ALA A 114 8.19 10.89 -6.01
N THR A 115 7.49 10.00 -5.30
CA THR A 115 8.11 8.86 -4.60
C THR A 115 8.23 7.63 -5.50
N MET A 116 7.35 7.45 -6.50
CA MET A 116 7.47 6.35 -7.46
C MET A 116 8.73 6.50 -8.33
N GLY A 117 9.72 5.64 -8.09
CA GLY A 117 10.96 5.59 -8.87
C GLY A 117 12.05 6.55 -8.41
N ALA A 118 11.88 7.25 -7.28
CA ALA A 118 12.92 8.08 -6.69
C ALA A 118 14.18 7.24 -6.39
N GLU A 119 15.33 7.68 -6.89
CA GLU A 119 16.60 6.94 -6.71
C GLU A 119 17.03 6.89 -5.24
N SER A 120 16.75 7.94 -4.47
CA SER A 120 17.05 7.98 -3.04
C SER A 120 16.39 6.81 -2.31
N LEU A 121 15.12 6.53 -2.60
CA LEU A 121 14.34 5.45 -1.99
C LEU A 121 14.84 4.05 -2.33
N LYS A 122 15.49 3.85 -3.49
CA LYS A 122 16.09 2.55 -3.82
C LYS A 122 17.19 2.15 -2.84
N SER A 123 17.89 3.16 -2.29
CA SER A 123 19.00 2.93 -1.38
C SER A 123 18.59 2.85 0.10
N VAL A 124 17.33 3.15 0.43
CA VAL A 124 16.79 3.09 1.81
C VAL A 124 16.68 1.65 2.33
N GLY A 125 16.79 0.65 1.44
CA GLY A 125 16.73 -0.77 1.83
C GLY A 125 15.32 -1.26 2.16
N ILE A 126 14.28 -0.48 1.83
CA ILE A 126 12.88 -0.88 2.01
C ILE A 126 12.57 -2.00 1.02
N GLY A 127 12.60 -3.25 1.49
CA GLY A 127 12.39 -4.42 0.63
C GLY A 127 11.08 -4.37 -0.16
N GLU A 128 10.04 -3.77 0.39
CA GLU A 128 8.75 -3.62 -0.30
C GLU A 128 8.79 -2.65 -1.51
N LEU A 129 9.75 -1.73 -1.56
CA LEU A 129 9.98 -0.82 -2.69
C LEU A 129 10.95 -1.40 -3.72
N ALA A 130 11.57 -2.54 -3.47
CA ALA A 130 12.45 -3.17 -4.45
C ALA A 130 11.65 -3.61 -5.69
N PRO A 131 12.26 -3.58 -6.89
CA PRO A 131 11.68 -4.21 -8.07
C PRO A 131 11.35 -5.67 -7.78
N TRP A 132 10.14 -6.12 -8.12
CA TRP A 132 9.72 -7.49 -7.79
C TRP A 132 10.54 -8.55 -8.53
N THR A 133 11.08 -8.20 -9.69
CA THR A 133 12.02 -9.04 -10.45
C THR A 133 13.34 -9.29 -9.72
N GLU A 134 13.74 -8.39 -8.82
CA GLU A 134 14.96 -8.53 -8.02
C GLU A 134 14.66 -9.21 -6.69
N ALA A 135 13.59 -8.80 -6.01
CA ALA A 135 13.21 -9.34 -4.70
C ALA A 135 12.70 -10.79 -4.76
N ALA A 136 11.91 -11.14 -5.79
CA ALA A 136 11.33 -12.47 -5.94
C ALA A 136 11.13 -12.86 -7.42
N PRO A 137 12.22 -13.11 -8.17
CA PRO A 137 12.18 -13.32 -9.63
C PRO A 137 11.24 -14.44 -10.08
N ALA A 138 11.19 -15.55 -9.35
CA ALA A 138 10.31 -16.67 -9.67
C ALA A 138 8.82 -16.31 -9.53
N GLN A 139 8.46 -15.54 -8.49
CA GLN A 139 7.09 -15.07 -8.27
C GLN A 139 6.69 -14.05 -9.33
N ALA A 140 7.57 -13.10 -9.66
CA ALA A 140 7.33 -12.12 -10.72
C ALA A 140 7.12 -12.80 -12.09
N ALA A 141 7.94 -13.81 -12.43
CA ALA A 141 7.77 -14.59 -13.66
C ALA A 141 6.44 -15.36 -13.70
N ALA A 142 6.05 -15.96 -12.58
CA ALA A 142 4.75 -16.63 -12.44
C ALA A 142 3.58 -15.65 -12.61
N ALA A 143 3.65 -14.47 -12.00
CA ALA A 143 2.65 -13.42 -12.13
C ALA A 143 2.49 -12.96 -13.58
N CYS A 144 3.60 -12.67 -14.29
CA CYS A 144 3.59 -12.35 -15.72
C CYS A 144 2.94 -13.45 -16.58
N THR A 145 3.22 -14.72 -16.26
CA THR A 145 2.65 -15.87 -16.95
C THR A 145 1.14 -15.97 -16.72
N LEU A 146 0.68 -15.79 -15.48
CA LEU A 146 -0.74 -15.82 -15.13
C LEU A 146 -1.51 -14.67 -15.78
N VAL A 147 -0.97 -13.45 -15.77
CA VAL A 147 -1.58 -12.29 -16.45
C VAL A 147 -1.67 -12.55 -17.96
N SER A 148 -0.59 -13.04 -18.57
CA SER A 148 -0.58 -13.36 -20.01
C SER A 148 -1.63 -14.42 -20.34
N ALA A 149 -1.71 -15.49 -19.55
CA ALA A 149 -2.72 -16.54 -19.71
C ALA A 149 -4.15 -15.99 -19.56
N LEU A 150 -4.39 -15.12 -18.58
CA LEU A 150 -5.69 -14.49 -18.33
C LEU A 150 -6.14 -13.63 -19.51
N VAL A 151 -5.25 -12.77 -20.02
CA VAL A 151 -5.53 -11.89 -21.17
C VAL A 151 -5.76 -12.72 -22.44
N LEU A 152 -4.90 -13.71 -22.72
CA LEU A 152 -5.06 -14.61 -23.87
C LEU A 152 -6.35 -15.43 -23.80
N TYR A 153 -6.71 -15.94 -22.62
CA TYR A 153 -7.95 -16.66 -22.40
C TYR A 153 -9.17 -15.78 -22.69
N ARG A 154 -9.17 -14.53 -22.20
CA ARG A 154 -10.23 -13.55 -22.50
C ARG A 154 -10.37 -13.26 -23.98
N LEU A 155 -9.26 -12.95 -24.65
CA LEU A 155 -9.25 -12.71 -26.09
C LEU A 155 -9.83 -13.91 -26.84
N ARG A 156 -9.45 -15.14 -26.46
CA ARG A 156 -9.98 -16.37 -27.05
C ARG A 156 -11.47 -16.58 -26.81
N VAL A 157 -11.96 -16.36 -25.59
CA VAL A 157 -13.39 -16.49 -25.25
C VAL A 157 -14.23 -15.53 -26.10
N ARG A 158 -13.76 -14.29 -26.29
CA ARG A 158 -14.48 -13.25 -27.05
C ARG A 158 -14.45 -13.49 -28.56
N CYS A 159 -13.31 -13.92 -29.11
CA CYS A 159 -13.22 -14.30 -30.52
C CYS A 159 -14.18 -15.44 -30.87
N ARG A 160 -14.40 -16.40 -29.96
CA ARG A 160 -15.37 -17.49 -30.16
C ARG A 160 -16.84 -17.03 -30.17
N GLY A 161 -17.15 -15.90 -29.53
CA GLY A 161 -18.48 -15.29 -29.54
C GLY A 161 -18.77 -14.40 -30.75
N GLY A 162 -17.88 -14.33 -31.74
CA GLY A 162 -18.03 -13.48 -32.93
C GLY A 162 -17.83 -11.97 -32.67
N GLY A 163 -17.41 -11.59 -31.47
CA GLY A 163 -17.12 -10.19 -31.11
C GLY A 163 -15.70 -9.76 -31.48
N ARG A 164 -15.49 -8.45 -31.64
CA ARG A 164 -14.13 -7.88 -31.80
C ARG A 164 -13.34 -8.05 -30.50
N ALA A 165 -12.08 -8.46 -30.62
CA ALA A 165 -11.14 -8.56 -29.50
C ALA A 165 -10.68 -7.15 -29.08
N LEU A 166 -11.46 -6.50 -28.23
CA LEU A 166 -11.15 -5.18 -27.67
C LEU A 166 -10.70 -5.34 -26.21
N LEU A 167 -9.67 -4.57 -25.84
CA LEU A 167 -9.27 -4.42 -24.44
C LEU A 167 -10.35 -3.65 -23.68
N GLU A 168 -10.71 -4.17 -22.52
CA GLU A 168 -11.66 -3.54 -21.62
C GLU A 168 -10.94 -2.95 -20.40
N ALA A 169 -11.64 -2.12 -19.63
CA ALA A 169 -11.08 -1.51 -18.42
C ALA A 169 -10.47 -2.53 -17.45
N GLY A 170 -11.04 -3.74 -17.34
CA GLY A 170 -10.47 -4.82 -16.51
C GLY A 170 -9.15 -5.38 -17.02
N ASP A 171 -8.96 -5.45 -18.34
CA ASP A 171 -7.70 -5.92 -18.94
C ASP A 171 -6.60 -4.88 -18.70
N LEU A 172 -6.95 -3.61 -18.91
CA LEU A 172 -6.07 -2.47 -18.67
C LEU A 172 -5.70 -2.33 -17.19
N LEU A 173 -6.64 -2.58 -16.28
CA LEU A 173 -6.39 -2.54 -14.85
C LEU A 173 -5.39 -3.62 -14.45
N VAL A 174 -5.56 -4.86 -14.91
CA VAL A 174 -4.62 -5.97 -14.63
C VAL A 174 -3.22 -5.63 -15.14
N LEU A 175 -3.10 -5.18 -16.41
CA LEU A 175 -1.82 -4.81 -17.00
C LEU A 175 -1.15 -3.65 -16.25
N GLY A 176 -1.92 -2.61 -15.89
CA GLY A 176 -1.42 -1.48 -15.11
C GLY A 176 -0.92 -1.91 -13.73
N THR A 177 -1.69 -2.73 -13.01
CA THR A 177 -1.27 -3.24 -11.70
C THR A 177 -0.11 -4.22 -11.78
N LEU A 178 0.06 -4.95 -12.89
CA LEU A 178 1.26 -5.77 -13.12
C LEU A 178 2.49 -4.88 -13.26
N MET A 179 2.40 -3.81 -14.06
CA MET A 179 3.51 -2.85 -14.19
C MET A 179 3.88 -2.22 -12.85
N LEU A 180 2.90 -1.85 -12.03
CA LEU A 180 3.12 -1.33 -10.68
C LEU A 180 3.77 -2.38 -9.76
N ALA A 181 3.31 -3.63 -9.81
CA ALA A 181 3.88 -4.73 -9.01
C ALA A 181 5.31 -5.08 -9.44
N LEU A 182 5.60 -5.06 -10.75
CA LEU A 182 6.96 -5.26 -11.24
C LEU A 182 7.91 -4.14 -10.78
N ALA A 183 7.41 -2.90 -10.72
CA ALA A 183 8.17 -1.76 -10.24
C ALA A 183 8.44 -1.83 -8.73
N ASN A 184 7.48 -2.26 -7.92
CA ASN A 184 7.63 -2.41 -6.46
C ASN A 184 6.80 -3.59 -5.93
N VAL A 185 7.41 -4.46 -5.12
CA VAL A 185 6.75 -5.64 -4.50
C VAL A 185 5.47 -5.26 -3.75
N ARG A 186 5.44 -4.09 -3.07
CA ARG A 186 4.26 -3.61 -2.32
C ARG A 186 2.96 -3.58 -3.12
N ASN A 187 3.04 -3.47 -4.44
CA ASN A 187 1.88 -3.35 -5.31
C ASN A 187 1.30 -4.72 -5.73
N GLU A 188 1.86 -5.85 -5.27
CA GLU A 188 1.34 -7.20 -5.52
C GLU A 188 -0.14 -7.31 -5.15
N LEU A 189 -0.55 -6.68 -4.04
CA LEU A 189 -1.93 -6.68 -3.57
C LEU A 189 -2.93 -6.15 -4.62
N PHE A 190 -2.53 -5.08 -5.31
CA PHE A 190 -3.33 -4.49 -6.38
C PHE A 190 -3.43 -5.42 -7.59
N LEU A 191 -2.35 -6.12 -7.93
CA LEU A 191 -2.34 -7.11 -9.00
C LEU A 191 -3.27 -8.29 -8.69
N MET A 192 -3.17 -8.85 -7.49
CA MET A 192 -4.03 -9.97 -7.07
C MET A 192 -5.50 -9.56 -7.07
N THR A 193 -5.81 -8.36 -6.57
CA THR A 193 -7.17 -7.81 -6.57
C THR A 193 -7.69 -7.61 -8.00
N SER A 194 -6.91 -6.99 -8.88
CA SER A 194 -7.32 -6.74 -10.27
C SER A 194 -7.54 -8.03 -11.05
N MET A 195 -6.68 -9.04 -10.86
CA MET A 195 -6.83 -10.36 -11.45
C MET A 195 -8.10 -11.06 -10.96
N ALA A 196 -8.41 -11.00 -9.66
CA ALA A 196 -9.63 -11.57 -9.09
C ALA A 196 -10.91 -10.89 -9.64
N LEU A 197 -10.88 -9.58 -9.83
CA LEU A 197 -11.97 -8.82 -10.46
C LEU A 197 -12.14 -9.22 -11.94
N ALA A 198 -11.04 -9.27 -12.69
CA ALA A 198 -11.04 -9.66 -14.10
C ALA A 198 -11.47 -11.12 -14.32
N LEU A 199 -11.09 -12.04 -13.41
CA LEU A 199 -11.52 -13.44 -13.43
C LEU A 199 -13.02 -13.60 -13.18
N SER A 200 -13.56 -12.94 -12.15
CA SER A 200 -15.01 -13.02 -11.87
C SER A 200 -15.85 -12.50 -13.02
N ASP A 201 -15.29 -11.57 -13.77
CA ASP A 201 -15.95 -11.03 -14.93
C ASP A 201 -16.12 -12.04 -16.05
N ILE A 202 -15.10 -12.87 -16.27
CA ILE A 202 -15.10 -13.95 -17.25
C ILE A 202 -16.04 -15.07 -16.80
N GLN A 203 -15.98 -15.44 -15.52
CA GLN A 203 -16.91 -16.43 -14.95
C GLN A 203 -18.37 -15.98 -15.14
N GLY A 204 -18.66 -14.69 -14.94
CA GLY A 204 -19.99 -14.13 -15.17
C GLY A 204 -20.43 -14.13 -16.65
N GLU A 205 -19.49 -14.09 -17.59
CA GLU A 205 -19.74 -14.19 -19.03
C GLU A 205 -19.99 -15.64 -19.46
N VAL A 206 -19.22 -16.60 -18.92
CA VAL A 206 -19.32 -18.04 -19.25
C VAL A 206 -20.55 -18.70 -18.60
N ALA A 207 -20.94 -18.33 -17.37
CA ALA A 207 -21.99 -19.02 -16.61
C ALA A 207 -23.46 -18.71 -17.03
N GLY A 208 -23.69 -17.75 -17.93
CA GLY A 208 -25.03 -17.36 -18.41
C GLY A 208 -25.97 -16.77 -17.32
N PRO A 209 -27.21 -16.34 -17.66
CA PRO A 209 -28.11 -15.62 -16.74
C PRO A 209 -28.79 -16.48 -15.66
N ARG A 210 -29.01 -17.78 -15.91
CA ARG A 210 -29.84 -18.65 -15.05
C ARG A 210 -29.12 -19.20 -13.81
N ALA A 211 -27.79 -19.31 -13.84
CA ALA A 211 -26.98 -19.67 -12.66
C ALA A 211 -26.74 -18.48 -11.69
N ARG A 212 -27.20 -17.27 -12.03
CA ARG A 212 -26.86 -16.01 -11.34
C ARG A 212 -27.67 -15.65 -10.09
N ARG A 213 -28.75 -16.37 -9.72
CA ARG A 213 -29.64 -15.89 -8.65
C ARG A 213 -29.34 -16.46 -7.25
N PRO A 214 -29.45 -17.78 -7.00
CA PRO A 214 -29.27 -18.30 -5.64
C PRO A 214 -27.80 -18.40 -5.24
N LEU A 215 -26.91 -18.86 -6.13
CA LEU A 215 -25.46 -18.95 -5.88
C LEU A 215 -24.80 -17.57 -5.79
N ALA A 216 -25.27 -16.57 -6.55
CA ALA A 216 -24.70 -15.23 -6.45
C ALA A 216 -25.12 -14.53 -5.16
N LEU A 217 -26.37 -14.69 -4.69
CA LEU A 217 -26.82 -14.16 -3.40
C LEU A 217 -26.14 -14.88 -2.23
N ALA A 218 -26.09 -16.22 -2.26
CA ALA A 218 -25.39 -17.00 -1.25
C ALA A 218 -23.92 -16.62 -1.19
N SER A 219 -23.22 -16.54 -2.32
CA SER A 219 -21.82 -16.06 -2.33
C SER A 219 -21.68 -14.61 -1.89
N LEU A 220 -22.67 -13.73 -2.10
CA LEU A 220 -22.61 -12.32 -1.68
C LEU A 220 -22.80 -12.20 -0.17
N CYS A 221 -23.71 -12.99 0.39
CA CYS A 221 -23.91 -13.12 1.83
C CYS A 221 -22.71 -13.79 2.49
N THR A 222 -22.15 -14.86 1.92
CA THR A 222 -20.92 -15.50 2.42
C THR A 222 -19.71 -14.56 2.31
N ALA A 223 -19.59 -13.80 1.22
CA ALA A 223 -18.56 -12.77 1.06
C ALA A 223 -18.68 -11.67 2.12
N ALA A 224 -19.88 -11.13 2.31
CA ALA A 224 -20.16 -10.09 3.30
C ALA A 224 -19.96 -10.63 4.73
N LEU A 225 -20.31 -11.90 4.98
CA LEU A 225 -20.10 -12.55 6.26
C LEU A 225 -18.61 -12.82 6.52
N LEU A 226 -17.84 -13.27 5.52
CA LEU A 226 -16.39 -13.43 5.63
C LEU A 226 -15.68 -12.08 5.76
N ALA A 227 -16.15 -11.05 5.06
CA ALA A 227 -15.69 -9.68 5.23
C ALA A 227 -15.97 -9.18 6.64
N ALA A 228 -17.19 -9.36 7.15
CA ALA A 228 -17.56 -8.95 8.49
C ALA A 228 -16.81 -9.74 9.57
N ILE A 229 -16.68 -11.07 9.43
CA ILE A 229 -15.90 -11.93 10.33
C ILE A 229 -14.44 -11.52 10.33
N GLY A 230 -13.90 -11.20 9.16
CA GLY A 230 -12.53 -10.77 9.05
C GLY A 230 -12.29 -9.36 9.58
N CYS A 231 -13.21 -8.42 9.36
CA CYS A 231 -13.20 -7.12 10.05
C CYS A 231 -13.30 -7.31 11.56
N LEU A 232 -14.09 -8.28 12.03
CA LEU A 232 -14.20 -8.64 13.45
C LEU A 232 -12.89 -9.27 13.97
N ALA A 233 -12.25 -10.14 13.19
CA ALA A 233 -10.97 -10.76 13.52
C ALA A 233 -9.84 -9.72 13.55
N ALA A 234 -9.86 -8.74 12.65
CA ALA A 234 -8.94 -7.60 12.64
C ALA A 234 -9.22 -6.59 13.77
N THR A 235 -10.36 -6.71 14.47
CA THR A 235 -10.64 -5.98 15.73
C THR A 235 -10.28 -6.78 16.98
N VAL A 236 -9.88 -8.06 16.84
CA VAL A 236 -9.29 -8.81 17.96
C VAL A 236 -7.84 -8.32 18.07
N PRO A 237 -7.45 -7.70 19.20
CA PRO A 237 -6.08 -7.25 19.40
C PRO A 237 -5.19 -8.46 19.68
N ALA A 238 -4.87 -9.23 18.65
CA ALA A 238 -3.74 -10.14 18.68
C ALA A 238 -2.55 -9.31 18.22
N LYS A 239 -1.82 -8.73 19.19
CA LYS A 239 -0.56 -8.09 18.86
C LYS A 239 0.32 -9.11 18.16
N THR A 240 0.92 -8.73 17.04
CA THR A 240 1.93 -9.59 16.41
C THR A 240 3.15 -9.69 17.34
N ALA A 241 3.95 -10.75 17.23
CA ALA A 241 5.18 -10.88 18.02
C ALA A 241 6.12 -9.66 17.86
N ILE A 242 6.11 -9.04 16.66
CA ILE A 242 6.86 -7.81 16.36
C ILE A 242 6.28 -6.61 17.12
N GLU A 243 4.95 -6.46 17.15
CA GLU A 243 4.29 -5.39 17.92
C GLU A 243 4.48 -5.53 19.43
N GLU A 244 4.51 -6.77 19.95
CA GLU A 244 4.84 -7.04 21.35
C GLU A 244 6.29 -6.66 21.67
N SER A 245 7.23 -7.05 20.81
CA SER A 245 8.64 -6.70 20.93
C SER A 245 8.88 -5.19 20.86
N ALA A 246 8.27 -4.48 19.90
CA ALA A 246 8.37 -3.03 19.76
C ALA A 246 7.81 -2.31 21.01
N ALA A 247 6.69 -2.79 21.56
CA ALA A 247 6.14 -2.26 22.81
C ALA A 247 7.06 -2.47 24.01
N GLY A 248 7.80 -3.59 24.05
CA GLY A 248 8.84 -3.87 25.03
C GLY A 248 9.97 -2.84 24.96
N ALA A 249 10.53 -2.62 23.76
CA ALA A 249 11.57 -1.63 23.52
C ALA A 249 11.13 -0.20 23.91
N LEU A 250 9.93 0.23 23.51
CA LEU A 250 9.34 1.52 23.88
C LEU A 250 9.16 1.69 25.39
N SER A 251 8.76 0.61 26.08
CA SER A 251 8.61 0.62 27.54
C SER A 251 9.97 0.75 28.24
N SER A 252 11.01 0.10 27.71
CA SER A 252 12.38 0.24 28.20
C SER A 252 12.95 1.65 27.99
N LEU A 253 12.67 2.29 26.85
CA LEU A 253 13.03 3.70 26.64
C LEU A 253 12.44 4.60 27.73
N ALA A 254 11.13 4.46 27.98
CA ALA A 254 10.43 5.25 28.99
C ALA A 254 11.00 4.98 30.41
N ALA A 255 11.31 3.71 30.72
CA ALA A 255 11.94 3.33 31.99
C ALA A 255 13.36 3.89 32.15
N ALA A 256 14.10 4.03 31.05
CA ALA A 256 15.40 4.67 30.99
C ALA A 256 15.34 6.22 31.03
N GLY A 257 14.13 6.79 31.08
CA GLY A 257 13.92 8.23 31.27
C GLY A 257 13.65 9.03 30.00
N ALA A 258 13.45 8.36 28.85
CA ALA A 258 13.05 9.03 27.61
C ALA A 258 11.71 9.77 27.77
N LYS A 259 11.62 10.95 27.18
CA LYS A 259 10.46 11.85 27.22
C LYS A 259 9.90 12.08 25.82
N PRO A 260 8.60 12.42 25.71
CA PRO A 260 8.04 12.89 24.45
C PRO A 260 8.85 14.07 23.90
N GLY A 261 9.22 13.99 22.63
CA GLY A 261 10.08 14.94 21.95
C GLY A 261 11.57 14.59 21.98
N ASP A 262 12.01 13.56 22.70
CA ASP A 262 13.42 13.13 22.63
C ASP A 262 13.74 12.52 21.26
N ALA A 263 14.95 12.78 20.77
CA ALA A 263 15.44 12.20 19.53
C ALA A 263 15.85 10.74 19.76
N VAL A 264 15.49 9.86 18.84
CA VAL A 264 15.77 8.42 18.93
C VAL A 264 16.40 7.95 17.63
N ILE A 265 17.60 7.38 17.70
CA ILE A 265 18.22 6.70 16.56
C ILE A 265 17.43 5.42 16.29
N CYS A 266 16.85 5.33 15.10
CA CYS A 266 16.09 4.15 14.70
C CYS A 266 16.24 3.88 13.22
N ASP A 267 15.89 2.66 12.83
CA ASP A 267 15.67 2.33 11.43
C ASP A 267 14.26 2.71 10.99
N ILE A 268 13.93 2.37 9.74
CA ILE A 268 12.64 2.73 9.16
C ILE A 268 11.46 1.95 9.76
N ASP A 269 11.70 0.75 10.27
CA ASP A 269 10.64 -0.18 10.67
C ASP A 269 9.99 0.22 12.00
N VAL A 270 10.75 0.84 12.92
CA VAL A 270 10.24 1.29 14.23
C VAL A 270 9.86 2.78 14.26
N GLY A 271 10.27 3.56 13.26
CA GLY A 271 10.08 5.01 13.23
C GLY A 271 8.66 5.50 13.51
N SER A 272 7.67 4.90 12.85
CA SER A 272 6.26 5.30 13.00
C SER A 272 5.71 5.03 14.39
N GLU A 273 6.13 3.94 15.03
CA GLU A 273 5.72 3.61 16.41
C GLU A 273 6.35 4.57 17.42
N LEU A 274 7.61 4.98 17.19
CA LEU A 274 8.26 6.02 17.98
C LEU A 274 7.56 7.38 17.85
N GLU A 275 7.20 7.79 16.62
CA GLU A 275 6.46 9.04 16.41
C GLU A 275 5.08 8.98 17.09
N LEU A 276 4.37 7.84 16.99
CA LEU A 276 3.08 7.65 17.65
C LEU A 276 3.19 7.70 19.19
N ALA A 277 4.30 7.19 19.73
CA ALA A 277 4.64 7.31 21.15
C ALA A 277 5.11 8.71 21.56
N GLY A 278 5.25 9.64 20.61
CA GLY A 278 5.58 11.04 20.84
C GLY A 278 7.08 11.36 20.80
N TYR A 279 7.93 10.43 20.35
CA TYR A 279 9.36 10.66 20.17
C TYR A 279 9.68 11.28 18.79
N ARG A 280 10.93 11.73 18.60
CA ARG A 280 11.44 12.19 17.30
C ARG A 280 12.37 11.13 16.70
N PRO A 281 11.85 10.23 15.84
CA PRO A 281 12.65 9.19 15.24
C PRO A 281 13.64 9.74 14.20
N LEU A 282 14.80 9.09 14.07
CA LEU A 282 15.78 9.38 13.01
C LEU A 282 15.22 9.05 11.62
N LEU A 283 14.56 7.90 11.51
CA LEU A 283 13.93 7.41 10.29
C LEU A 283 12.47 7.08 10.56
N ASP A 284 11.62 7.24 9.55
CA ASP A 284 10.18 7.01 9.59
C ASP A 284 9.74 6.40 8.26
N THR A 285 8.69 5.59 8.25
CA THR A 285 8.15 4.96 7.03
C THR A 285 7.68 5.94 5.94
N ARG A 286 7.52 7.24 6.26
CA ARG A 286 7.18 8.32 5.33
C ARG A 286 8.27 8.56 4.29
N ALA A 287 8.09 7.94 3.13
CA ALA A 287 9.02 8.03 2.00
C ALA A 287 9.33 9.46 1.53
N GLU A 288 8.40 10.41 1.69
CA GLU A 288 8.61 11.81 1.31
C GLU A 288 9.73 12.51 2.11
N LEU A 289 10.06 12.02 3.30
CA LEU A 289 11.16 12.54 4.11
C LEU A 289 12.53 12.24 3.50
N PHE A 290 12.62 11.22 2.65
CA PHE A 290 13.86 10.76 2.01
C PHE A 290 13.94 11.11 0.52
N CYS A 291 12.98 11.88 0.02
CA CYS A 291 13.04 12.44 -1.33
C CYS A 291 13.44 13.92 -1.25
N PRO A 292 14.67 14.30 -1.63
CA PRO A 292 15.12 15.70 -1.66
C PRO A 292 14.15 16.63 -2.42
N GLU A 293 13.52 16.12 -3.47
CA GLU A 293 12.53 16.84 -4.29
C GLU A 293 11.27 17.24 -3.50
N LEU A 294 10.98 16.52 -2.40
CA LEU A 294 9.79 16.72 -1.57
C LEU A 294 10.09 17.40 -0.24
N ASN A 295 11.26 17.14 0.35
CA ASN A 295 11.65 17.62 1.68
C ASN A 295 12.43 18.96 1.65
N GLY A 296 12.56 19.61 0.49
CA GLY A 296 13.25 20.91 0.38
C GLY A 296 14.74 20.82 0.05
N GLY A 297 15.21 19.66 -0.45
CA GLY A 297 16.58 19.45 -0.91
C GLY A 297 17.51 18.80 0.12
N THR A 298 16.98 18.40 1.28
CA THR A 298 17.76 17.81 2.37
C THR A 298 18.06 16.33 2.10
N ASP A 299 19.32 15.92 2.19
CA ASP A 299 19.71 14.50 2.10
C ASP A 299 19.57 13.80 3.46
N ALA A 300 18.33 13.68 3.93
CA ALA A 300 18.02 13.02 5.20
C ALA A 300 18.45 11.55 5.22
N TRP A 301 18.36 10.87 4.07
CA TRP A 301 18.78 9.47 3.96
C TRP A 301 20.30 9.30 4.03
N GLY A 302 21.07 10.14 3.34
CA GLY A 302 22.53 10.10 3.42
C GLY A 302 23.04 10.28 4.85
N GLN A 303 22.45 11.22 5.59
CA GLN A 303 22.77 11.44 7.00
C GLN A 303 22.41 10.23 7.87
N ALA A 304 21.18 9.72 7.76
CA ALA A 304 20.74 8.55 8.52
C ALA A 304 21.59 7.31 8.20
N ARG A 305 21.98 7.11 6.94
CA ARG A 305 22.85 6.00 6.54
C ARG A 305 24.22 6.07 7.24
N SER A 306 24.83 7.26 7.34
CA SER A 306 26.09 7.41 8.08
C SER A 306 25.94 6.98 9.54
N VAL A 307 24.84 7.39 10.20
CA VAL A 307 24.49 6.95 11.56
C VAL A 307 24.35 5.42 11.61
N LEU A 308 23.53 4.82 10.75
CA LEU A 308 23.29 3.37 10.71
C LEU A 308 24.55 2.54 10.40
N THR A 309 25.55 3.12 9.72
CA THR A 309 26.86 2.49 9.49
C THR A 309 27.83 2.62 10.67
N GLY A 310 27.42 3.26 11.77
CA GLY A 310 28.22 3.42 12.98
C GLY A 310 29.22 4.57 12.93
N ASP A 311 29.00 5.59 12.10
CA ASP A 311 29.81 6.80 12.13
C ASP A 311 29.54 7.59 13.42
N ALA A 312 30.54 7.60 14.32
CA ALA A 312 30.45 8.24 15.63
C ALA A 312 30.18 9.74 15.56
N ALA A 313 30.70 10.45 14.54
CA ALA A 313 30.44 11.87 14.37
C ALA A 313 28.98 12.11 13.96
N ALA A 314 28.49 11.31 13.00
CA ALA A 314 27.10 11.38 12.57
C ALA A 314 26.13 11.04 13.71
N ILE A 315 26.45 10.03 14.53
CA ILE A 315 25.68 9.68 15.74
C ILE A 315 25.60 10.89 16.68
N GLY A 316 26.73 11.54 16.97
CA GLY A 316 26.75 12.73 17.84
C GLY A 316 25.95 13.91 17.30
N GLU A 317 25.93 14.10 15.97
CA GLU A 317 25.14 15.16 15.31
C GLU A 317 23.62 14.96 15.42
N THR A 318 23.16 13.73 15.67
CA THR A 318 21.73 13.48 15.90
C THR A 318 21.21 14.12 17.19
N GLY A 319 22.08 14.28 18.19
CA GLY A 319 21.70 14.69 19.54
C GLY A 319 20.69 13.76 20.21
N ALA A 320 20.59 12.51 19.74
CA ALA A 320 19.77 11.49 20.37
C ALA A 320 20.50 10.95 21.60
N ASP A 321 19.76 10.69 22.68
CA ASP A 321 20.25 9.99 23.86
C ASP A 321 19.78 8.52 23.86
N PHE A 322 18.99 8.13 22.88
CA PHE A 322 18.34 6.83 22.81
C PHE A 322 18.44 6.24 21.40
N ALA A 323 18.45 4.90 21.32
CA ALA A 323 18.35 4.19 20.06
C ALA A 323 17.45 2.97 20.16
N VAL A 324 16.69 2.66 19.10
CA VAL A 324 15.88 1.44 18.96
C VAL A 324 15.91 0.96 17.52
N PHE A 325 16.28 -0.30 17.29
CA PHE A 325 16.34 -0.89 15.95
C PHE A 325 16.33 -2.43 16.05
N PRO A 326 16.06 -3.17 14.95
CA PRO A 326 16.05 -4.63 14.97
C PRO A 326 17.36 -5.21 15.48
N SER A 327 17.26 -6.17 16.40
CA SER A 327 18.41 -6.77 17.08
C SER A 327 19.36 -7.43 16.07
N GLY A 328 20.64 -7.06 16.10
CA GLY A 328 21.68 -7.60 15.23
C GLY A 328 21.65 -7.13 13.77
N ALA A 329 20.69 -6.27 13.38
CA ALA A 329 20.60 -5.76 12.00
C ALA A 329 21.70 -4.75 11.68
N TYR A 330 22.22 -4.03 12.68
CA TYR A 330 23.23 -2.99 12.51
C TYR A 330 24.47 -3.19 13.42
N PRO A 331 25.29 -4.23 13.20
CA PRO A 331 26.41 -4.56 14.09
C PRO A 331 27.46 -3.43 14.24
N ALA A 332 27.63 -2.62 13.18
CA ALA A 332 28.54 -1.47 13.21
C ALA A 332 28.01 -0.33 14.09
N LEU A 333 26.70 -0.05 14.02
CA LEU A 333 26.03 0.93 14.88
C LEU A 333 26.05 0.47 16.34
N GLU A 334 25.67 -0.77 16.63
CA GLU A 334 25.69 -1.32 18.00
C GLU A 334 27.06 -1.19 18.65
N LYS A 335 28.12 -1.52 17.89
CA LYS A 335 29.50 -1.34 18.33
C LYS A 335 29.85 0.13 18.57
N ALA A 336 29.41 1.03 17.69
CA ALA A 336 29.67 2.47 17.82
C ALA A 336 28.95 3.05 19.05
N LEU A 337 27.68 2.73 19.26
CA LEU A 337 26.89 3.15 20.43
C LEU A 337 27.56 2.69 21.74
N THR A 338 27.96 1.42 21.81
CA THR A 338 28.71 0.90 22.96
C THR A 338 30.02 1.66 23.18
N GLY A 339 30.76 1.95 22.10
CA GLY A 339 32.00 2.73 22.15
C GLY A 339 31.79 4.19 22.58
N LEU A 340 30.61 4.74 22.33
CA LEU A 340 30.19 6.08 22.75
C LEU A 340 29.62 6.12 24.18
N GLY A 341 29.43 4.96 24.83
CA GLY A 341 29.01 4.86 26.22
C GLY A 341 27.53 4.54 26.43
N TYR A 342 26.79 4.27 25.36
CA TYR A 342 25.40 3.83 25.45
C TYR A 342 25.35 2.45 26.13
N ALA A 343 24.36 2.28 27.01
CA ALA A 343 24.04 1.00 27.62
C ALA A 343 22.90 0.33 26.87
N ASP A 344 23.00 -0.98 26.68
CA ASP A 344 21.88 -1.83 26.30
C ASP A 344 20.86 -1.86 27.46
N ILE A 345 19.62 -1.51 27.17
CA ILE A 345 18.50 -1.45 28.11
C ILE A 345 17.37 -2.42 27.73
N TYR A 346 17.47 -3.08 26.57
CA TYR A 346 16.50 -4.06 26.08
C TYR A 346 17.09 -4.82 24.89
N ASP A 347 17.01 -6.15 24.91
CA ASP A 347 17.18 -6.99 23.73
C ASP A 347 16.39 -8.29 23.93
N ASP A 348 15.44 -8.55 23.03
CA ASP A 348 14.65 -9.79 23.01
C ASP A 348 14.94 -10.66 21.78
N GLY A 349 15.99 -10.32 21.02
CA GLY A 349 16.36 -10.96 19.77
C GLY A 349 15.51 -10.52 18.57
N CYS A 350 14.50 -9.67 18.76
CA CYS A 350 13.74 -9.03 17.70
C CYS A 350 14.06 -7.54 17.62
N PHE A 351 13.96 -6.81 18.74
CA PHE A 351 14.39 -5.41 18.86
C PHE A 351 15.42 -5.24 19.96
N ALA A 352 16.36 -4.33 19.74
CA ALA A 352 17.32 -3.87 20.73
C ALA A 352 17.12 -2.38 21.02
N ALA A 353 17.29 -1.96 22.27
CA ALA A 353 17.23 -0.56 22.68
C ALA A 353 18.45 -0.16 23.52
N TYR A 354 18.91 1.07 23.30
CA TYR A 354 20.11 1.64 23.92
C TYR A 354 19.81 3.02 24.51
N ALA A 355 20.53 3.39 25.57
CA ALA A 355 20.46 4.72 26.19
C ALA A 355 21.85 5.27 26.55
N ASP A 356 22.10 6.53 26.25
CA ASP A 356 23.22 7.32 26.75
C ASP A 356 22.98 7.61 28.24
N ARG A 357 23.92 7.23 29.09
CA ARG A 357 23.68 6.98 30.53
C ARG A 357 23.24 8.21 31.34
N PRO A 358 22.53 8.01 32.49
CA PRO A 358 22.56 6.82 33.35
C PRO A 358 21.21 6.15 33.68
N VAL A 359 21.23 4.81 33.76
CA VAL A 359 20.17 4.00 34.37
C VAL A 359 20.31 4.06 35.91
N PRO A 360 19.25 4.42 36.67
CA PRO A 360 19.24 4.41 38.15
C PRO A 360 19.44 3.03 38.78
#